data_AF-A0AAD4F0I9-F1
#
_entry.id   AF-A0AAD4F0I9-F1
#
_cell.length_a   1.000
_cell.length_b   1.000
_cell.length_c   1.000
_cell.angle_alpha   90.00
_cell.angle_beta   90.00
_cell.angle_gamma   90.00
#
_symmetry.space_group_name_H-M   'P 1'
#
loop_
_entity.id
_entity.type
_entity.pdbx_description
1 polymer ?
#
loop_
_entity_poly.entity_id
_entity_poly.type
_entity_poly.pdbx_seq_one_letter_code
_entity_poly.pdbx_strand_id
1 'polypeptide(L)'
;MSPVLEVAIPSGQGSSVLRVLKLYDRRFGTPLRDDYNCQHVPHTQAKEAAFQTFVRQRRMPTFLHELDLADETQDVPPLPRRFLDGTSEGYAKYEAAMWRQCNEHFRCETEAYKRLGDLQGKSIPRMLASVRLVADNYKNNRPTDIQQGEASYFEIWGILLERISGYNLQDITTSPQAPPAGDLMRWQQIIQSTVNLTHNINQRGVIMRDCAPRNVVVDRHSQKPHIIDFAQCRFRDKMVRSWHEWGWHEEDETWDPDVEYWEQVGAAGNPRAIGAPMVQRVQKAAGVILPITYPDYRDIITGIRHRKAAKRRRAVPRCALGEDNGLS
;
A
#
# COMPACT_ATOMS: atom_id res chain seq x y z
N MET A 1 5.48 -2.70 -9.90
CA MET A 1 4.22 -3.39 -10.16
C MET A 1 4.50 -4.88 -10.26
N SER A 2 3.87 -5.66 -9.39
CA SER A 2 3.86 -7.12 -9.47
C SER A 2 3.12 -7.60 -10.72
N PRO A 3 3.48 -8.74 -11.35
CA PRO A 3 2.66 -9.32 -12.41
C PRO A 3 1.23 -9.59 -11.93
N VAL A 4 0.26 -9.16 -12.73
CA VAL A 4 -1.18 -9.31 -12.49
C VAL A 4 -1.77 -10.08 -13.66
N LEU A 5 -2.43 -11.20 -13.35
CA LEU A 5 -2.99 -12.13 -14.32
C LEU A 5 -4.48 -12.30 -14.07
N GLU A 6 -5.27 -12.34 -15.13
CA GLU A 6 -6.63 -12.85 -15.05
C GLU A 6 -6.59 -14.39 -15.14
N VAL A 7 -7.22 -15.07 -14.19
CA VAL A 7 -7.25 -16.53 -14.14
C VAL A 7 -8.69 -17.03 -14.09
N ALA A 8 -8.95 -18.10 -14.83
CA ALA A 8 -10.22 -18.80 -14.82
C ALA A 8 -10.12 -20.00 -13.87
N ILE A 9 -10.94 -20.02 -12.83
CA ILE A 9 -11.01 -21.14 -11.88
C ILE A 9 -12.25 -21.97 -12.21
N PRO A 10 -12.09 -23.26 -12.56
CA PRO A 10 -13.23 -24.14 -12.81
C PRO A 10 -14.14 -24.19 -11.58
N SER A 11 -15.43 -23.99 -11.78
CA SER A 11 -16.45 -24.33 -10.79
C SER A 11 -16.93 -25.75 -11.03
N GLY A 12 -17.34 -26.46 -9.96
CA GLY A 12 -17.87 -27.82 -10.05
C GLY A 12 -19.14 -27.98 -10.92
N GLN A 13 -19.69 -26.88 -11.45
CA GLN A 13 -20.88 -26.85 -12.31
C GLN A 13 -20.55 -26.64 -13.80
N GLY A 14 -19.29 -26.80 -14.21
CA GLY A 14 -18.89 -26.68 -15.62
C GLY A 14 -18.74 -25.24 -16.13
N SER A 15 -18.99 -24.23 -15.29
CA SER A 15 -18.63 -22.82 -15.58
C SER A 15 -17.31 -22.46 -14.91
N SER A 16 -16.54 -21.55 -15.49
CA SER A 16 -15.33 -21.01 -14.85
C SER A 16 -15.62 -19.63 -14.26
N VAL A 17 -15.07 -19.36 -13.08
CA VAL A 17 -15.17 -18.04 -12.47
C VAL A 17 -13.85 -17.29 -12.62
N LEU A 18 -13.93 -16.07 -13.17
CA LEU A 18 -12.76 -15.23 -13.41
C LEU A 18 -12.31 -14.56 -12.12
N ARG A 19 -10.99 -14.53 -11.91
CA ARG A 19 -10.28 -13.98 -10.75
C ARG A 19 -9.03 -13.23 -11.18
N VAL A 20 -8.47 -12.47 -10.27
CA VAL A 20 -7.20 -11.78 -10.48
C VAL A 20 -6.13 -12.42 -9.59
N LEU A 21 -5.06 -12.91 -10.19
CA LEU A 21 -3.88 -13.42 -9.49
C LEU A 21 -2.77 -12.37 -9.58
N LYS A 22 -2.34 -11.83 -8.45
CA LYS A 22 -1.18 -10.94 -8.34
C LYS A 22 -0.02 -11.70 -7.71
N LEU A 23 1.13 -11.72 -8.37
CA LEU A 23 2.33 -12.46 -7.92
C LEU A 23 3.46 -11.49 -7.59
N TYR A 24 4.08 -11.62 -6.42
CA TYR A 24 5.21 -10.79 -5.98
C TYR A 24 6.51 -11.50 -6.34
N ASP A 25 6.83 -11.47 -7.62
CA ASP A 25 8.02 -12.08 -8.18
C ASP A 25 9.07 -11.02 -8.50
N ARG A 26 10.25 -11.11 -7.86
CA ARG A 26 11.36 -10.16 -8.03
C ARG A 26 11.82 -10.00 -9.48
N ARG A 27 11.59 -11.01 -10.30
CA ARG A 27 12.07 -11.07 -11.70
C ARG A 27 11.22 -10.19 -12.62
N PHE A 28 10.05 -9.78 -12.16
CA PHE A 28 9.10 -8.98 -12.93
C PHE A 28 8.84 -7.62 -12.27
N GLY A 29 8.31 -6.70 -13.08
CA GLY A 29 7.74 -5.46 -12.61
C GLY A 29 8.47 -4.22 -13.09
N THR A 30 7.84 -3.46 -13.98
CA THR A 30 8.51 -2.36 -14.70
C THR A 30 9.02 -1.28 -13.77
N PRO A 31 8.18 -0.57 -12.97
CA PRO A 31 8.69 0.55 -12.16
C PRO A 31 9.54 0.11 -10.97
N LEU A 32 9.44 -1.15 -10.54
CA LEU A 32 10.24 -1.65 -9.41
C LEU A 32 11.68 -1.92 -9.82
N ARG A 33 11.91 -2.16 -11.11
CA ARG A 33 13.21 -2.50 -11.66
C ARG A 33 13.84 -1.31 -12.39
N ASP A 34 13.38 -0.09 -12.18
CA ASP A 34 13.98 1.09 -12.80
C ASP A 34 15.24 1.53 -12.05
N ASP A 35 16.27 1.95 -12.79
CA ASP A 35 17.49 2.52 -12.23
C ASP A 35 17.31 4.00 -11.79
N TYR A 36 18.41 4.72 -11.57
CA TYR A 36 18.37 6.16 -11.24
C TYR A 36 17.94 7.04 -12.42
N ASN A 37 18.04 6.53 -13.65
CA ASN A 37 17.67 7.23 -14.87
C ASN A 37 16.27 6.84 -15.37
N CYS A 38 15.47 6.17 -14.53
CA CYS A 38 14.17 5.61 -14.90
C CYS A 38 14.25 4.61 -16.07
N GLN A 39 15.41 3.96 -16.26
CA GLN A 39 15.58 2.91 -17.25
C GLN A 39 15.30 1.55 -16.64
N HIS A 40 14.50 0.76 -17.34
CA HIS A 40 14.16 -0.58 -16.89
C HIS A 40 15.38 -1.50 -16.86
N VAL A 41 15.62 -2.14 -15.72
CA VAL A 41 16.72 -3.07 -15.48
C VAL A 41 16.18 -4.51 -15.60
N PRO A 42 16.30 -5.15 -16.78
CA PRO A 42 15.72 -6.47 -16.99
C PRO A 42 16.35 -7.52 -16.07
N HIS A 43 15.56 -8.53 -15.71
CA HIS A 43 16.08 -9.73 -15.09
C HIS A 43 16.81 -10.56 -16.17
N THR A 44 18.02 -11.03 -15.85
CA THR A 44 18.87 -11.79 -16.79
C THR A 44 19.44 -13.04 -16.12
N GLN A 45 19.85 -14.01 -16.93
CA GLN A 45 20.48 -15.24 -16.42
C GLN A 45 21.74 -14.95 -15.58
N ALA A 46 22.52 -13.93 -15.94
CA ALA A 46 23.69 -13.51 -15.16
C ALA A 46 23.30 -13.02 -13.76
N LYS A 47 22.23 -12.21 -13.65
CA LYS A 47 21.71 -11.73 -12.36
C LYS A 47 21.14 -12.88 -11.53
N GLU A 48 20.44 -13.82 -12.17
CA GLU A 48 19.93 -15.02 -11.51
C GLU A 48 21.07 -15.89 -10.97
N ALA A 49 22.12 -16.13 -11.77
CA ALA A 49 23.28 -16.90 -11.33
C ALA A 49 24.02 -16.23 -10.16
N ALA A 50 24.13 -14.89 -10.18
CA ALA A 50 24.70 -14.11 -9.09
C ALA A 50 23.87 -14.25 -7.81
N PHE A 51 22.55 -14.10 -7.90
CA PHE A 51 21.64 -14.29 -6.76
C PHE A 51 21.69 -15.72 -6.19
N GLN A 52 21.67 -16.74 -7.04
CA GLN A 52 21.79 -18.14 -6.61
C GLN A 52 23.11 -18.40 -5.89
N THR A 53 24.22 -17.86 -6.41
CA THR A 53 25.54 -17.95 -5.76
C THR A 53 25.52 -17.29 -4.38
N PHE A 54 24.90 -16.11 -4.27
CA PHE A 54 24.76 -15.38 -3.01
C PHE A 54 23.96 -16.16 -1.96
N VAL A 55 22.89 -16.84 -2.39
CA VAL A 55 22.09 -17.70 -1.51
C VAL A 55 22.89 -18.94 -1.10
N ARG A 56 23.58 -19.63 -2.02
CA ARG A 56 24.45 -20.78 -1.71
C ARG A 56 25.55 -20.44 -0.72
N GLN A 57 26.07 -19.21 -0.80
CA GLN A 57 27.07 -18.70 0.14
C GLN A 57 26.48 -18.31 1.52
N ARG A 58 25.18 -18.51 1.75
CA ARG A 58 24.45 -18.17 3.00
C ARG A 58 24.51 -16.69 3.36
N ARG A 59 24.61 -15.81 2.37
CA ARG A 59 24.77 -14.36 2.58
C ARG A 59 23.45 -13.61 2.72
N MET A 60 22.34 -14.25 2.36
CA MET A 60 20.99 -13.68 2.47
C MET A 60 20.65 -13.21 3.90
N PRO A 61 20.76 -14.01 4.97
CA PRO A 61 20.38 -13.56 6.31
C PRO A 61 21.16 -12.32 6.77
N THR A 62 22.49 -12.32 6.60
CA THR A 62 23.34 -11.18 6.97
C THR A 62 22.96 -9.93 6.20
N PHE A 63 22.76 -10.04 4.88
CA PHE A 63 22.40 -8.91 4.05
C PHE A 63 21.00 -8.35 4.36
N LEU A 64 20.03 -9.22 4.65
CA LEU A 64 18.69 -8.78 5.07
C LEU A 64 18.76 -8.03 6.41
N HIS A 65 19.57 -8.50 7.35
CA HIS A 65 19.80 -7.79 8.60
C HIS A 65 20.47 -6.42 8.40
N GLU A 66 21.44 -6.32 7.48
CA GLU A 66 22.03 -5.03 7.10
C GLU A 66 20.98 -4.04 6.54
N LEU A 67 20.02 -4.54 5.75
CA LEU A 67 18.91 -3.73 5.23
C LEU A 67 17.94 -3.31 6.33
N ASP A 68 17.62 -4.21 7.27
CA ASP A 68 16.76 -3.90 8.42
C ASP A 68 17.40 -2.80 9.29
N LEU A 69 18.70 -2.91 9.59
CA LEU A 69 19.45 -1.87 10.32
C LEU A 69 19.52 -0.55 9.54
N ALA A 70 19.65 -0.60 8.22
CA ALA A 70 19.65 0.61 7.40
C ALA A 70 18.29 1.32 7.43
N ASP A 71 17.19 0.58 7.45
CA ASP A 71 15.83 1.14 7.56
C ASP A 71 15.59 1.79 8.93
N GLU A 72 16.24 1.30 9.98
CA GLU A 72 16.18 1.88 11.33
C GLU A 72 17.07 3.11 11.52
N THR A 73 18.17 3.23 10.76
CA THR A 73 19.21 4.25 11.00
C THR A 73 19.26 5.35 9.95
N GLN A 74 18.65 5.16 8.78
CA GLN A 74 18.68 6.12 7.67
C GLN A 74 17.31 6.75 7.44
N ASP A 75 17.28 8.06 7.15
CA ASP A 75 16.04 8.79 6.80
C ASP A 75 15.33 8.19 5.57
N VAL A 76 16.11 7.59 4.67
CA VAL A 76 15.60 6.96 3.44
C VAL A 76 16.13 5.52 3.35
N PRO A 77 15.24 4.52 3.47
CA PRO A 77 15.54 3.11 3.20
C PRO A 77 16.31 2.89 1.89
N PRO A 78 17.36 2.04 1.87
CA PRO A 78 18.08 1.73 0.66
C PRO A 78 17.17 1.00 -0.35
N LEU A 79 16.82 1.71 -1.42
CA LEU A 79 16.10 1.10 -2.55
C LEU A 79 16.98 0.07 -3.28
N PRO A 80 16.40 -0.98 -3.88
CA PRO A 80 17.17 -2.01 -4.57
C PRO A 80 18.19 -1.45 -5.57
N ARG A 81 17.81 -0.43 -6.35
CA ARG A 81 18.68 0.23 -7.34
C ARG A 81 20.01 0.78 -6.78
N ARG A 82 20.11 1.01 -5.46
CA ARG A 82 21.38 1.43 -4.80
C ARG A 82 22.49 0.40 -4.97
N PHE A 83 22.14 -0.87 -5.14
CA PHE A 83 23.09 -1.97 -5.28
C PHE A 83 23.50 -2.25 -6.73
N LEU A 84 22.95 -1.52 -7.71
CA LEU A 84 23.32 -1.68 -9.12
C LEU A 84 24.65 -0.97 -9.42
N ASP A 85 25.76 -1.69 -9.25
CA ASP A 85 27.12 -1.21 -9.56
C ASP A 85 27.73 -1.90 -10.81
N GLY A 86 26.98 -2.79 -11.47
CA GLY A 86 27.42 -3.53 -12.65
C GLY A 86 28.28 -4.77 -12.36
N THR A 87 28.63 -5.02 -11.11
CA THR A 87 29.39 -6.20 -10.68
C THR A 87 28.48 -7.40 -10.40
N SER A 88 29.04 -8.60 -10.37
CA SER A 88 28.29 -9.80 -9.93
C SER A 88 27.77 -9.66 -8.50
N GLU A 89 28.52 -8.98 -7.63
CA GLU A 89 28.13 -8.75 -6.24
C GLU A 89 26.95 -7.77 -6.17
N GLY A 90 27.02 -6.65 -6.89
CA GLY A 90 25.93 -5.69 -6.97
C GLY A 90 24.66 -6.30 -7.56
N TYR A 91 24.77 -7.13 -8.61
CA TYR A 91 23.62 -7.88 -9.14
C TYR A 91 22.98 -8.82 -8.12
N ALA A 92 23.79 -9.52 -7.32
CA ALA A 92 23.27 -10.38 -6.26
C ALA A 92 22.52 -9.58 -5.18
N LYS A 93 23.13 -8.50 -4.68
CA LYS A 93 22.51 -7.62 -3.67
C LYS A 93 21.27 -6.92 -4.20
N TYR A 94 21.27 -6.50 -5.47
CA TYR A 94 20.10 -5.95 -6.13
C TYR A 94 18.93 -6.94 -6.16
N GLU A 95 19.15 -8.17 -6.63
CA GLU A 95 18.10 -9.20 -6.68
C GLU A 95 17.62 -9.61 -5.27
N ALA A 96 18.52 -9.62 -4.27
CA ALA A 96 18.17 -9.86 -2.88
C ALA A 96 17.32 -8.74 -2.26
N ALA A 97 17.66 -7.48 -2.55
CA ALA A 97 16.85 -6.33 -2.13
C ALA A 97 15.48 -6.32 -2.83
N MET A 98 15.42 -6.68 -4.12
CA MET A 98 14.16 -6.88 -4.86
C MET A 98 13.31 -8.00 -4.23
N TRP A 99 13.94 -9.12 -3.83
CA TRP A 99 13.25 -10.19 -3.12
C TRP A 99 12.61 -9.70 -1.82
N ARG A 100 13.37 -8.95 -1.00
CA ARG A 100 12.87 -8.37 0.26
C ARG A 100 11.67 -7.47 0.00
N GLN A 101 11.81 -6.52 -0.93
CA GLN A 101 10.75 -5.57 -1.28
C GLN A 101 9.48 -6.26 -1.79
N CYS A 102 9.60 -7.31 -2.63
CA CYS A 102 8.46 -8.09 -3.08
C CYS A 102 7.72 -8.77 -1.91
N ASN A 103 8.46 -9.34 -0.95
CA ASN A 103 7.87 -9.96 0.23
C ASN A 103 7.22 -8.93 1.17
N GLU A 104 7.82 -7.76 1.33
CA GLU A 104 7.23 -6.65 2.09
C GLU A 104 5.91 -6.19 1.46
N HIS A 105 5.88 -6.02 0.14
CA HIS A 105 4.66 -5.67 -0.60
C HIS A 105 3.57 -6.73 -0.42
N PHE A 106 3.91 -8.01 -0.51
CA PHE A 106 2.97 -9.10 -0.25
C PHE A 106 2.40 -9.04 1.18
N ARG A 107 3.27 -8.92 2.18
CA ARG A 107 2.88 -8.84 3.61
C ARG A 107 2.05 -7.59 3.89
N CYS A 108 2.40 -6.46 3.28
CA CYS A 108 1.67 -5.21 3.41
C CYS A 108 0.26 -5.33 2.83
N GLU A 109 0.13 -5.85 1.62
CA GLU A 109 -1.17 -5.97 0.95
C GLU A 109 -2.09 -6.96 1.67
N THR A 110 -1.57 -8.11 2.09
CA THR A 110 -2.33 -9.11 2.85
C THR A 110 -2.81 -8.57 4.21
N GLU A 111 -1.95 -7.83 4.92
CA GLU A 111 -2.31 -7.13 6.16
C GLU A 111 -3.38 -6.05 5.92
N ALA A 112 -3.29 -5.30 4.81
CA ALA A 112 -4.28 -4.29 4.46
C ALA A 112 -5.66 -4.93 4.21
N TYR A 113 -5.74 -6.03 3.44
CA TYR A 113 -6.99 -6.75 3.24
C TYR A 113 -7.58 -7.28 4.55
N LYS A 114 -6.74 -7.79 5.46
CA LYS A 114 -7.18 -8.23 6.80
C LYS A 114 -7.81 -7.09 7.60
N ARG A 115 -7.19 -5.90 7.59
CA ARG A 115 -7.66 -4.72 8.34
C ARG A 115 -8.90 -4.07 7.73
N LEU A 116 -9.03 -4.13 6.41
CA LEU A 116 -10.15 -3.57 5.66
C LEU A 116 -11.23 -4.62 5.36
N GLY A 117 -11.34 -5.66 6.20
CA GLY A 117 -12.26 -6.78 5.99
C GLY A 117 -13.72 -6.36 5.81
N ASP A 118 -14.15 -5.27 6.46
CA ASP A 118 -15.51 -4.74 6.36
C ASP A 118 -15.83 -4.07 5.01
N LEU A 119 -14.80 -3.69 4.25
CA LEU A 119 -14.88 -3.08 2.91
C LEU A 119 -14.77 -4.10 1.76
N GLN A 120 -14.30 -5.32 2.04
CA GLN A 120 -14.11 -6.36 1.03
C GLN A 120 -15.43 -6.77 0.35
N GLY A 121 -15.42 -6.79 -0.98
CA GLY A 121 -16.59 -7.07 -1.83
C GLY A 121 -17.63 -5.94 -1.88
N LYS A 122 -17.32 -4.77 -1.29
CA LYS A 122 -18.18 -3.58 -1.32
C LYS A 122 -17.50 -2.39 -2.00
N SER A 123 -16.24 -2.17 -1.62
CA SER A 123 -15.47 -0.98 -2.02
C SER A 123 -13.98 -1.29 -2.21
N ILE A 124 -13.54 -2.49 -1.86
CA ILE A 124 -12.28 -3.10 -2.29
C ILE A 124 -12.60 -4.54 -2.73
N PRO A 125 -11.82 -5.18 -3.61
CA PRO A 125 -12.05 -6.58 -3.97
C PRO A 125 -12.00 -7.51 -2.75
N ARG A 126 -12.64 -8.67 -2.82
CA ARG A 126 -12.36 -9.73 -1.84
C ARG A 126 -10.98 -10.35 -2.10
N MET A 127 -10.17 -10.48 -1.06
CA MET A 127 -9.00 -11.35 -1.07
C MET A 127 -9.45 -12.77 -0.73
N LEU A 128 -9.37 -13.66 -1.72
CA LEU A 128 -9.90 -15.02 -1.63
C LEU A 128 -8.87 -15.99 -1.03
N ALA A 129 -7.59 -15.80 -1.35
CA ALA A 129 -6.51 -16.63 -0.85
C ALA A 129 -5.16 -15.92 -0.93
N SER A 130 -4.24 -16.31 -0.05
CA SER A 130 -2.81 -16.19 -0.30
C SER A 130 -2.35 -17.39 -1.13
N VAL A 131 -1.53 -17.13 -2.14
CA VAL A 131 -1.00 -18.14 -3.06
C VAL A 131 0.49 -18.25 -2.85
N ARG A 132 1.01 -19.48 -2.93
CA ARG A 132 2.44 -19.76 -2.97
C ARG A 132 2.72 -20.65 -4.17
N LEU A 133 3.56 -20.18 -5.08
CA LEU A 133 4.05 -21.00 -6.18
C LEU A 133 5.31 -21.74 -5.72
N VAL A 134 5.18 -23.06 -5.55
CA VAL A 134 6.28 -23.94 -5.18
C VAL A 134 6.97 -24.41 -6.46
N ALA A 135 8.30 -24.35 -6.47
CA ALA A 135 9.15 -24.52 -7.64
C ALA A 135 9.14 -25.93 -8.28
N ASP A 136 8.37 -26.90 -7.79
CA ASP A 136 8.42 -28.29 -8.27
C ASP A 136 8.03 -28.45 -9.75
N ASN A 137 7.21 -27.52 -10.28
CA ASN A 137 6.88 -27.45 -11.71
C ASN A 137 7.76 -26.48 -12.51
N TYR A 138 8.65 -25.72 -11.85
CA TYR A 138 9.69 -24.88 -12.45
C TYR A 138 11.03 -25.62 -12.38
N LYS A 139 11.18 -26.70 -13.15
CA LYS A 139 12.37 -27.57 -13.16
C LYS A 139 13.73 -26.88 -13.40
N ASN A 140 13.75 -25.58 -13.72
CA ASN A 140 14.96 -24.83 -14.08
C ASN A 140 15.35 -23.67 -13.14
N ASN A 141 14.60 -23.38 -12.07
CA ASN A 141 14.85 -22.16 -11.27
C ASN A 141 15.28 -22.39 -9.81
N ARG A 142 15.07 -23.57 -9.23
CA ARG A 142 15.63 -23.91 -7.92
C ARG A 142 16.80 -24.85 -8.12
N PRO A 143 18.04 -24.44 -7.79
CA PRO A 143 19.16 -25.34 -7.79
C PRO A 143 18.95 -26.49 -6.79
N THR A 144 19.20 -27.72 -7.24
CA THR A 144 18.98 -28.95 -6.46
C THR A 144 19.88 -29.05 -5.23
N ASP A 145 20.95 -28.27 -5.19
CA ASP A 145 21.94 -28.20 -4.12
C ASP A 145 21.58 -27.23 -2.98
N ILE A 146 20.50 -26.46 -3.11
CA ILE A 146 20.08 -25.48 -2.09
C ILE A 146 19.30 -26.17 -0.96
N GLN A 147 19.74 -25.93 0.28
CA GLN A 147 19.15 -26.54 1.47
C GLN A 147 17.70 -26.10 1.68
N GLN A 148 16.92 -26.91 2.39
CA GLN A 148 15.49 -26.67 2.57
C GLN A 148 15.18 -25.36 3.30
N GLY A 149 16.06 -24.89 4.20
CA GLY A 149 15.92 -23.60 4.87
C GLY A 149 16.18 -22.38 3.97
N GLU A 150 16.87 -22.55 2.84
CA GLU A 150 17.19 -21.48 1.87
C GLU A 150 16.20 -21.46 0.70
N ALA A 151 15.36 -22.49 0.59
CA ALA A 151 14.35 -22.63 -0.47
C ALA A 151 13.34 -21.47 -0.49
N SER A 152 13.07 -20.86 0.67
CA SER A 152 12.13 -19.73 0.80
C SER A 152 12.54 -18.50 -0.02
N TYR A 153 13.83 -18.35 -0.34
CA TYR A 153 14.31 -17.24 -1.17
C TYR A 153 13.93 -17.37 -2.66
N PHE A 154 13.42 -18.54 -3.05
CA PHE A 154 12.94 -18.83 -4.41
C PHE A 154 11.42 -18.98 -4.48
N GLU A 155 10.72 -18.87 -3.35
CA GLU A 155 9.27 -18.92 -3.32
C GLU A 155 8.68 -17.63 -3.88
N ILE A 156 7.61 -17.79 -4.66
CA ILE A 156 6.84 -16.67 -5.19
C ILE A 156 5.51 -16.64 -4.46
N TRP A 157 5.31 -15.58 -3.69
CA TRP A 157 4.06 -15.31 -3.02
C TRP A 157 3.11 -14.55 -3.92
N GLY A 158 1.82 -14.69 -3.67
CA GLY A 158 0.78 -14.00 -4.42
C GLY A 158 -0.52 -13.91 -3.65
N ILE A 159 -1.45 -13.15 -4.21
CA ILE A 159 -2.82 -13.04 -3.72
C ILE A 159 -3.79 -13.31 -4.86
N LEU A 160 -4.86 -14.04 -4.53
CA LEU A 160 -5.99 -14.27 -5.42
C LEU A 160 -7.14 -13.35 -5.01
N LEU A 161 -7.58 -12.51 -5.92
CA LEU A 161 -8.59 -11.47 -5.70
C LEU A 161 -9.85 -11.74 -6.54
N GLU A 162 -10.97 -11.24 -6.04
CA GLU A 162 -12.18 -11.02 -6.81
C GLU A 162 -11.89 -10.16 -8.05
N ARG A 163 -12.42 -10.57 -9.21
CA ARG A 163 -12.33 -9.80 -10.45
C ARG A 163 -13.50 -8.81 -10.51
N ILE A 164 -13.19 -7.52 -10.50
CA ILE A 164 -14.17 -6.46 -10.74
C ILE A 164 -14.27 -6.22 -12.25
N SER A 165 -15.47 -6.39 -12.80
CA SER A 165 -15.74 -6.18 -14.22
C SER A 165 -16.00 -4.71 -14.48
N GLY A 166 -14.97 -3.98 -14.88
CA GLY A 166 -15.03 -2.53 -14.92
C GLY A 166 -13.95 -1.89 -15.78
N TYR A 167 -13.84 -0.58 -15.61
CA TYR A 167 -12.81 0.24 -16.23
C TYR A 167 -11.98 0.94 -15.16
N ASN A 168 -10.76 1.33 -15.51
CA ASN A 168 -9.91 2.07 -14.60
C ASN A 168 -10.43 3.51 -14.45
N LEU A 169 -10.47 4.06 -13.23
CA LEU A 169 -10.95 5.42 -13.01
C LEU A 169 -10.18 6.46 -13.83
N GLN A 170 -8.89 6.24 -14.09
CA GLN A 170 -8.07 7.13 -14.92
C GLN A 170 -8.63 7.30 -16.35
N ASP A 171 -9.41 6.33 -16.81
CA ASP A 171 -9.99 6.24 -18.16
C ASP A 171 -11.47 6.67 -18.19
N ILE A 172 -11.98 7.33 -17.14
CA ILE A 172 -13.41 7.71 -17.07
C ILE A 172 -13.89 8.55 -18.27
N THR A 173 -13.00 9.31 -18.89
CA THR A 173 -13.35 10.19 -20.02
C THR A 173 -13.22 9.51 -21.38
N THR A 174 -12.62 8.32 -21.44
CA THR A 174 -12.29 7.61 -22.68
C THR A 174 -12.87 6.20 -22.76
N SER A 175 -13.21 5.61 -21.61
CA SER A 175 -13.75 4.27 -21.53
C SER A 175 -15.17 4.19 -22.09
N PRO A 176 -15.48 3.23 -22.99
CA PRO A 176 -16.84 3.01 -23.48
C PRO A 176 -17.77 2.44 -22.39
N GLN A 177 -17.23 2.01 -21.24
CA GLN A 177 -17.99 1.48 -20.10
C GLN A 177 -18.29 2.56 -19.05
N ALA A 178 -17.70 3.74 -19.19
CA ALA A 178 -17.96 4.89 -18.33
C ALA A 178 -19.27 5.59 -18.73
N PRO A 179 -19.85 6.43 -17.85
CA PRO A 179 -20.95 7.29 -18.24
C PRO A 179 -20.55 8.16 -19.44
N PRO A 180 -21.48 8.46 -20.37
CA PRO A 180 -21.17 9.23 -21.56
C PRO A 180 -20.65 10.62 -21.20
N ALA A 181 -19.85 11.23 -22.08
CA ALA A 181 -19.17 12.50 -21.81
C ALA A 181 -20.10 13.68 -21.44
N GLY A 182 -21.38 13.60 -21.79
CA GLY A 182 -22.40 14.58 -21.39
C GLY A 182 -22.91 14.43 -19.94
N ASP A 183 -22.63 13.31 -19.26
CA ASP A 183 -23.11 13.03 -17.90
C ASP A 183 -22.07 13.42 -16.84
N LEU A 184 -21.78 14.72 -16.77
CA LEU A 184 -20.82 15.30 -15.83
C LEU A 184 -21.21 15.06 -14.36
N MET A 185 -22.51 15.01 -14.07
CA MET A 185 -23.05 14.70 -12.74
C MET A 185 -22.61 13.31 -12.29
N ARG A 186 -22.72 12.31 -13.16
CA ARG A 186 -22.33 10.94 -12.81
C ARG A 186 -20.82 10.79 -12.69
N TRP A 187 -20.04 11.47 -13.53
CA TRP A 187 -18.57 11.53 -13.36
C TRP A 187 -18.19 12.13 -12.00
N GLN A 188 -18.81 13.25 -11.61
CA GLN A 188 -18.58 13.87 -10.31
C GLN A 188 -18.93 12.92 -9.17
N GLN A 189 -20.06 12.21 -9.24
CA GLN A 189 -20.47 11.26 -8.21
C GLN A 189 -19.46 10.11 -8.04
N ILE A 190 -18.95 9.54 -9.14
CA ILE A 190 -17.95 8.46 -9.10
C ILE A 190 -16.64 8.96 -8.48
N ILE A 191 -16.16 10.13 -8.90
CA ILE A 191 -14.92 10.72 -8.38
C ILE A 191 -15.08 11.07 -6.91
N GLN A 192 -16.17 11.73 -6.52
CA GLN A 192 -16.44 12.09 -5.13
C GLN A 192 -16.60 10.85 -4.24
N SER A 193 -17.28 9.81 -4.72
CA SER A 193 -17.40 8.53 -4.01
C SER A 193 -16.03 7.89 -3.77
N THR A 194 -15.12 7.97 -4.74
CA THR A 194 -13.75 7.48 -4.59
C THR A 194 -12.96 8.29 -3.56
N VAL A 195 -13.04 9.63 -3.61
CA VAL A 195 -12.41 10.53 -2.61
C VAL A 195 -12.91 10.20 -1.19
N ASN A 196 -14.21 10.02 -1.02
CA ASN A 196 -14.82 9.67 0.26
C ASN A 196 -14.36 8.30 0.74
N LEU A 197 -14.30 7.31 -0.15
CA LEU A 197 -13.83 5.96 0.15
C LEU A 197 -12.37 5.96 0.60
N THR A 198 -11.51 6.71 -0.08
CA THR A 198 -10.10 6.87 0.32
C THR A 198 -9.98 7.45 1.72
N HIS A 199 -10.74 8.50 2.05
CA HIS A 199 -10.77 9.03 3.41
C HIS A 199 -11.26 8.00 4.42
N ASN A 200 -12.27 7.20 4.05
CA ASN A 200 -12.82 6.14 4.89
C ASN A 200 -11.81 5.01 5.18
N ILE A 201 -10.90 4.72 4.23
CA ILE A 201 -9.75 3.84 4.46
C ILE A 201 -8.76 4.49 5.45
N ASN A 202 -8.47 5.79 5.30
CA ASN A 202 -7.63 6.51 6.26
C ASN A 202 -8.22 6.52 7.67
N GLN A 203 -9.55 6.62 7.83
CA GLN A 203 -10.22 6.52 9.13
C GLN A 203 -9.99 5.16 9.82
N ARG A 204 -9.73 4.08 9.06
CA ARG A 204 -9.40 2.74 9.58
C ARG A 204 -7.92 2.55 9.91
N GLY A 205 -7.13 3.61 9.89
CA GLY A 205 -5.72 3.54 10.25
C GLY A 205 -4.82 3.05 9.12
N VAL A 206 -5.25 3.17 7.86
CA VAL A 206 -4.46 2.75 6.68
C VAL A 206 -4.16 3.97 5.80
N ILE A 207 -2.88 4.27 5.58
CA ILE A 207 -2.41 5.29 4.63
C ILE A 207 -1.87 4.58 3.40
N MET A 208 -2.42 4.87 2.24
CA MET A 208 -1.96 4.32 0.95
C MET A 208 -0.86 5.22 0.39
N ARG A 209 0.37 4.72 0.27
CA ARG A 209 1.50 5.49 -0.26
C ARG A 209 1.43 5.59 -1.79
N ASP A 210 0.87 4.58 -2.45
CA ASP A 210 0.59 4.62 -3.89
C ASP A 210 -0.91 4.87 -4.18
N CYS A 211 -1.44 6.00 -3.68
CA CYS A 211 -2.82 6.38 -3.91
C CYS A 211 -2.96 7.17 -5.22
N ALA A 212 -3.62 6.59 -6.23
CA ALA A 212 -3.80 7.24 -7.53
C ALA A 212 -5.03 6.69 -8.27
N PRO A 213 -5.59 7.42 -9.25
CA PRO A 213 -6.75 6.93 -10.02
C PRO A 213 -6.51 5.60 -10.74
N ARG A 214 -5.25 5.31 -11.13
CA ARG A 214 -4.86 4.04 -11.75
C ARG A 214 -5.06 2.83 -10.83
N ASN A 215 -5.15 3.06 -9.52
CA ASN A 215 -5.39 2.02 -8.51
C ASN A 215 -6.87 1.98 -8.10
N VAL A 216 -7.78 2.38 -9.00
CA VAL A 216 -9.23 2.32 -8.79
C VAL A 216 -9.90 1.71 -10.01
N VAL A 217 -10.69 0.66 -9.79
CA VAL A 217 -11.55 0.04 -10.81
C VAL A 217 -13.00 0.43 -10.53
N VAL A 218 -13.68 0.99 -11.51
CA VAL A 218 -15.11 1.32 -11.43
C VAL A 218 -15.90 0.17 -12.05
N ASP A 219 -16.75 -0.47 -11.25
CA ASP A 219 -17.61 -1.56 -11.73
C ASP A 219 -18.56 -1.05 -12.81
N ARG A 220 -18.59 -1.70 -13.97
CA ARG A 220 -19.32 -1.17 -15.15
C ARG A 220 -20.84 -1.13 -14.96
N HIS A 221 -21.39 -1.96 -14.07
CA HIS A 221 -22.84 -2.07 -13.89
C HIS A 221 -23.34 -1.10 -12.81
N SER A 222 -22.75 -1.18 -11.62
CA SER A 222 -23.10 -0.35 -10.47
C SER A 222 -22.45 1.03 -10.50
N GLN A 223 -21.40 1.21 -11.31
CA GLN A 223 -20.58 2.43 -11.35
C GLN A 223 -19.93 2.76 -10.00
N LYS A 224 -19.78 1.74 -9.13
CA LYS A 224 -19.15 1.89 -7.83
C LYS A 224 -17.62 1.71 -7.93
N PRO A 225 -16.84 2.61 -7.32
CA PRO A 225 -15.39 2.49 -7.29
C PRO A 225 -14.93 1.39 -6.34
N HIS A 226 -13.91 0.66 -6.75
CA HIS A 226 -13.18 -0.32 -5.96
C HIS A 226 -11.70 0.07 -5.93
N ILE A 227 -11.17 0.36 -4.75
CA ILE A 227 -9.74 0.64 -4.59
C ILE A 227 -8.98 -0.69 -4.60
N ILE A 228 -7.90 -0.73 -5.37
CA ILE A 228 -7.02 -1.88 -5.55
C ILE A 228 -5.57 -1.50 -5.22
N ASP A 229 -4.70 -2.50 -5.18
CA ASP A 229 -3.27 -2.36 -4.94
C ASP A 229 -2.90 -1.73 -3.59
N PHE A 230 -2.88 -2.57 -2.55
CA PHE A 230 -2.51 -2.16 -1.19
C PHE A 230 -1.06 -2.55 -0.82
N ALA A 231 -0.20 -2.84 -1.81
CA ALA A 231 1.18 -3.26 -1.61
C ALA A 231 2.03 -2.23 -0.83
N GLN A 232 1.65 -0.96 -0.89
CA GLN A 232 2.38 0.13 -0.25
C GLN A 232 1.46 0.91 0.68
N CYS A 233 1.22 0.35 1.87
CA CYS A 233 0.47 1.00 2.95
C CYS A 233 1.35 1.26 4.18
N ARG A 234 0.96 2.28 4.95
CA ARG A 234 1.38 2.45 6.35
C ARG A 234 0.18 2.22 7.26
N PHE A 235 0.45 1.64 8.42
CA PHE A 235 -0.55 1.24 9.39
C PHE A 235 -0.39 2.03 10.68
N ARG A 236 -1.47 2.64 11.17
CA ARG A 236 -1.45 3.56 12.31
C ARG A 236 -0.78 2.98 13.55
N ASP A 237 -1.19 1.79 13.98
CA ASP A 237 -0.62 1.10 15.15
C ASP A 237 0.88 0.81 15.00
N LYS A 238 1.34 0.46 13.79
CA LYS A 238 2.78 0.24 13.53
C LYS A 238 3.55 1.55 13.58
N MET A 239 3.00 2.62 12.99
CA MET A 239 3.60 3.96 13.06
C MET A 239 3.69 4.46 14.51
N VAL A 240 2.61 4.32 15.28
CA VAL A 240 2.58 4.71 16.70
C VAL A 240 3.60 3.91 17.51
N ARG A 241 3.71 2.61 17.28
CA ARG A 241 4.75 1.79 17.93
C ARG A 241 6.15 2.31 17.62
N SER A 242 6.45 2.55 16.34
CA SER A 242 7.75 3.09 15.94
C SER A 242 8.01 4.46 16.56
N TRP A 243 7.04 5.38 16.60
CA TRP A 243 7.25 6.68 17.27
C TRP A 243 7.58 6.55 18.75
N HIS A 244 7.00 5.57 19.46
CA HIS A 244 7.36 5.29 20.84
C HIS A 244 8.76 4.72 20.98
N GLU A 245 9.12 3.75 20.13
CA GLU A 245 10.47 3.15 20.10
C GLU A 245 11.57 4.20 19.82
N TRP A 246 11.25 5.25 19.07
CA TRP A 246 12.17 6.31 18.67
C TRP A 246 12.16 7.51 19.64
N GLY A 247 11.42 7.45 20.75
CA GLY A 247 11.42 8.52 21.77
C GLY A 247 10.73 9.82 21.35
N TRP A 248 9.94 9.84 20.26
CA TRP A 248 9.28 11.08 19.77
C TRP A 248 8.35 11.73 20.80
N HIS A 249 7.83 10.94 21.73
CA HIS A 249 6.96 11.39 22.82
C HIS A 249 7.73 12.05 23.98
N GLU A 250 9.04 11.90 24.04
CA GLU A 250 9.90 12.47 25.10
C GLU A 250 10.34 13.90 24.76
N GLU A 251 10.31 14.27 23.47
CA GLU A 251 10.78 15.59 22.99
C GLU A 251 9.69 16.67 23.03
N ASP A 252 8.40 16.31 23.11
CA ASP A 252 7.28 17.26 23.09
C ASP A 252 6.10 16.80 23.98
N GLU A 253 5.86 17.50 25.09
CA GLU A 253 4.74 17.24 26.02
C GLU A 253 3.35 17.38 25.36
N THR A 254 3.27 18.03 24.20
CA THR A 254 2.05 18.22 23.42
C THR A 254 1.86 17.15 22.34
N TRP A 255 2.84 16.25 22.17
CA TRP A 255 2.78 15.18 21.20
C TRP A 255 1.59 14.25 21.44
N ASP A 256 0.89 13.92 20.37
CA ASP A 256 -0.27 13.06 20.40
C ASP A 256 -0.29 12.13 19.18
N PRO A 257 -0.29 10.79 19.38
CA PRO A 257 -0.19 9.84 18.27
C PRO A 257 -1.39 9.88 17.32
N ASP A 258 -2.54 10.37 17.78
CA ASP A 258 -3.72 10.51 16.91
C ASP A 258 -3.61 11.76 16.05
N VAL A 259 -3.06 12.84 16.60
CA VAL A 259 -2.77 14.07 15.85
C VAL A 259 -1.70 13.78 14.80
N GLU A 260 -0.57 13.19 15.21
CA GLU A 260 0.53 12.84 14.31
C GLU A 260 0.05 11.92 13.17
N TYR A 261 -0.78 10.92 13.47
CA TYR A 261 -1.38 10.07 12.43
C TYR A 261 -2.15 10.89 11.38
N TRP A 262 -2.99 11.85 11.79
CA TRP A 262 -3.76 12.66 10.86
C TRP A 262 -2.91 13.71 10.13
N GLU A 263 -1.81 14.17 10.72
CA GLU A 263 -0.80 14.97 10.02
C GLU A 263 -0.14 14.17 8.90
N GLN A 264 0.21 12.90 9.15
CA GLN A 264 0.73 11.99 8.13
C GLN A 264 -0.30 11.65 7.04
N VAL A 265 -1.59 11.48 7.40
CA VAL A 265 -2.68 11.34 6.41
C VAL A 265 -2.78 12.60 5.54
N GLY A 266 -2.71 13.78 6.15
CA GLY A 266 -2.74 15.08 5.47
C GLY A 266 -1.58 15.24 4.49
N ALA A 267 -0.35 14.92 4.94
CA ALA A 267 0.86 14.96 4.13
C ALA A 267 0.82 13.94 2.97
N ALA A 268 0.31 12.74 3.21
CA ALA A 268 0.15 11.73 2.16
C ALA A 268 -0.95 12.10 1.15
N GLY A 269 -1.90 12.95 1.53
CA GLY A 269 -2.87 13.56 0.63
C GLY A 269 -3.76 12.57 -0.12
N ASN A 270 -4.02 11.37 0.43
CA ASN A 270 -4.63 10.25 -0.31
C ASN A 270 -5.90 10.63 -1.11
N PRO A 271 -6.93 11.27 -0.52
CA PRO A 271 -8.12 11.65 -1.29
C PRO A 271 -7.82 12.66 -2.40
N ARG A 272 -6.90 13.60 -2.16
CA ARG A 272 -6.47 14.60 -3.15
C ARG A 272 -5.66 13.97 -4.28
N ALA A 273 -4.86 12.95 -3.98
CA ALA A 273 -4.07 12.19 -4.96
C ALA A 273 -4.94 11.46 -5.99
N ILE A 274 -6.23 11.26 -5.70
CA ILE A 274 -7.23 10.78 -6.67
C ILE A 274 -8.03 11.95 -7.26
N GLY A 275 -8.67 12.75 -6.42
CA GLY A 275 -9.63 13.75 -6.88
C GLY A 275 -9.00 14.79 -7.80
N ALA A 276 -7.84 15.35 -7.44
CA ALA A 276 -7.23 16.44 -8.22
C ALA A 276 -6.79 16.00 -9.62
N PRO A 277 -6.08 14.86 -9.79
CA PRO A 277 -5.78 14.35 -11.13
C PRO A 277 -7.02 14.01 -11.95
N MET A 278 -8.14 13.62 -11.33
CA MET A 278 -9.39 13.35 -12.05
C MET A 278 -10.11 14.63 -12.47
N VAL A 279 -10.17 15.65 -11.61
CA VAL A 279 -10.70 16.97 -11.97
C VAL A 279 -9.92 17.54 -13.15
N GLN A 280 -8.59 17.45 -13.15
CA GLN A 280 -7.76 17.92 -14.26
C GLN A 280 -8.05 17.16 -15.56
N ARG A 281 -8.26 15.84 -15.50
CA ARG A 281 -8.62 15.03 -16.67
C ARG A 281 -9.98 15.43 -17.24
N VAL A 282 -10.99 15.59 -16.39
CA VAL A 282 -12.33 16.01 -16.82
C VAL A 282 -12.30 17.43 -17.40
N GLN A 283 -11.56 18.36 -16.77
CA GLN A 283 -11.40 19.71 -17.31
C GLN A 283 -10.78 19.69 -18.71
N LYS A 284 -9.75 18.87 -18.94
CA LYS A 284 -9.14 18.72 -20.27
C LYS A 284 -10.09 18.10 -21.30
N ALA A 285 -10.91 17.12 -20.89
CA ALA A 285 -11.77 16.38 -21.80
C ALA A 285 -13.10 17.10 -22.13
N ALA A 286 -13.67 17.82 -21.16
CA ALA A 286 -15.01 18.40 -21.24
C ALA A 286 -15.06 19.91 -21.02
N GLY A 287 -13.93 20.56 -20.72
CA GLY A 287 -13.88 22.01 -20.47
C GLY A 287 -14.49 22.47 -19.15
N VAL A 288 -14.88 21.53 -18.26
CA VAL A 288 -15.57 21.83 -17.00
C VAL A 288 -14.74 21.38 -15.80
N ILE A 289 -14.69 22.22 -14.77
CA ILE A 289 -14.09 21.88 -13.47
C ILE A 289 -15.19 21.27 -12.59
N LEU A 290 -15.02 20.00 -12.22
CA LEU A 290 -15.96 19.34 -11.33
C LEU A 290 -15.79 19.82 -9.88
N PRO A 291 -16.87 20.16 -9.16
CA PRO A 291 -16.79 20.49 -7.75
C PRO A 291 -16.62 19.21 -6.91
N ILE A 292 -15.40 18.98 -6.42
CA ILE A 292 -15.03 17.86 -5.55
C ILE A 292 -14.65 18.39 -4.17
N THR A 293 -15.26 17.85 -3.13
CA THR A 293 -15.00 18.18 -1.72
C THR A 293 -13.96 17.21 -1.15
N TYR A 294 -12.98 17.76 -0.42
CA TYR A 294 -11.93 17.00 0.25
C TYR A 294 -12.08 17.11 1.77
N PRO A 295 -11.59 16.13 2.55
CA PRO A 295 -11.51 16.25 4.01
C PRO A 295 -10.66 17.46 4.43
N ASP A 296 -11.14 18.20 5.43
CA ASP A 296 -10.34 19.23 6.09
C ASP A 296 -9.55 18.62 7.25
N TYR A 297 -8.26 18.36 7.02
CA TYR A 297 -7.40 17.77 8.03
C TYR A 297 -7.10 18.72 9.20
N ARG A 298 -7.14 20.04 8.99
CA ARG A 298 -6.94 21.01 10.07
C ARG A 298 -8.11 20.94 11.04
N ASP A 299 -9.32 20.86 10.53
CA ASP A 299 -10.53 20.70 11.34
C ASP A 299 -10.55 19.36 12.07
N ILE A 300 -10.16 18.27 11.40
CA ILE A 300 -10.05 16.94 12.02
C ILE A 300 -9.07 16.97 13.19
N ILE A 301 -7.86 17.52 12.99
CA ILE A 301 -6.80 17.63 13.99
C ILE A 301 -7.27 18.51 15.16
N THR A 302 -7.84 19.68 14.87
CA THR A 302 -8.38 20.61 15.87
C THR A 302 -9.46 19.93 16.72
N GLY A 303 -10.36 19.18 16.08
CA GLY A 303 -11.39 18.41 16.76
C GLY A 303 -10.81 17.32 17.69
N ILE A 304 -9.73 16.66 17.31
CA ILE A 304 -9.03 15.68 18.17
C ILE A 304 -8.46 16.37 19.41
N ARG A 305 -7.73 17.48 19.21
CA ARG A 305 -7.14 18.27 20.31
C ARG A 305 -8.21 18.72 21.30
N HIS A 306 -9.35 19.24 20.82
CA HIS A 306 -10.47 19.63 21.68
C HIS A 306 -11.07 18.47 22.48
N ARG A 307 -11.33 17.32 21.84
CA ARG A 307 -11.89 16.15 22.53
C ARG A 307 -10.97 15.64 23.63
N LYS A 308 -9.65 15.63 23.38
CA LYS A 308 -8.66 15.18 24.37
C LYS A 308 -8.49 16.17 25.52
N ALA A 309 -8.46 17.47 25.25
CA ALA A 309 -8.46 18.50 26.29
C ALA A 309 -9.69 18.40 27.20
N ALA A 310 -10.88 18.20 26.63
CA ALA A 310 -12.12 18.00 27.39
C ALA A 310 -12.06 16.74 28.28
N LYS A 311 -11.48 15.64 27.77
CA LYS A 311 -11.28 14.40 28.55
C LYS A 311 -10.30 14.60 29.71
N ARG A 312 -9.18 15.31 29.50
CA ARG A 312 -8.21 15.64 30.57
C ARG A 312 -8.86 16.47 31.68
N ARG A 313 -9.64 17.50 31.33
CA ARG A 313 -10.36 18.34 32.32
C ARG A 313 -11.38 17.56 33.16
N ARG A 314 -12.01 16.51 32.61
CA ARG A 314 -12.93 15.63 33.34
C ARG A 314 -12.22 14.61 34.25
N ALA A 315 -10.94 14.34 34.01
CA ALA A 315 -10.17 13.34 34.76
C ALA A 315 -9.44 13.91 35.99
N VAL A 316 -9.38 15.24 36.15
CA VAL A 316 -8.80 15.88 37.36
C VAL A 316 -9.86 15.88 38.48
N PRO A 317 -9.65 15.18 39.61
CA PRO A 317 -10.60 15.18 40.72
C PRO A 317 -10.72 16.58 41.34
N ARG A 318 -11.96 17.02 41.63
CA ARG A 318 -12.23 18.16 42.51
C ARG A 318 -11.90 17.81 43.97
N CYS A 319 -10.62 17.64 44.30
CA CYS A 319 -10.14 17.56 45.68
C CYS A 319 -8.81 18.30 45.80
N ALA A 320 -8.83 19.63 45.61
CA ALA A 320 -7.71 20.50 45.94
C ALA A 320 -8.18 21.96 46.15
N LEU A 321 -9.35 22.17 46.76
CA LEU A 321 -9.77 23.44 47.35
C LEU A 321 -10.75 23.10 48.49
N GLY A 322 -10.21 22.54 49.57
CA GLY A 322 -10.85 22.56 50.87
C GLY A 322 -10.20 23.71 51.63
N GLU A 323 -10.91 24.83 51.71
CA GLU A 323 -10.57 25.97 52.55
C GLU A 323 -10.51 25.52 54.02
N ASP A 324 -9.38 25.80 54.67
CA ASP A 324 -9.26 25.83 56.12
C ASP A 324 -10.21 26.89 56.67
N ASN A 325 -11.38 26.45 57.14
CA ASN A 325 -12.18 27.19 58.11
C ASN A 325 -11.93 26.55 59.48
N GLY A 326 -10.95 27.08 60.20
CA GLY A 326 -10.57 26.68 61.55
C GLY A 326 -10.38 27.90 62.45
N LEU A 327 -11.48 28.29 63.10
CA LEU A 327 -11.63 29.22 64.22
C LEU A 327 -10.41 29.38 65.15
N SER A 328 -10.10 30.64 65.49
CA SER A 328 -9.82 31.10 66.86
C SER A 328 -10.24 32.55 67.03
#